data_AF-A0A699S590-F1
#
_entry.id   AF-A0A699S590-F1
#
_cell.length_a   1.000
_cell.length_b   1.000
_cell.length_c   1.000
_cell.angle_alpha   90.00
_cell.angle_beta   90.00
_cell.angle_gamma   90.00
#
_symmetry.space_group_name_H-M   'P 1'
#
loop_
_entity.id
_entity.type
_entity.pdbx_description
1 polymer ?
#
loop_
_entity_poly.entity_id
_entity_poly.type
_entity_poly.pdbx_seq_one_letter_code
_entity_poly.pdbx_strand_id
1 'polypeptide(L)'
;IVLFIVDSGCSKHMTGNLKLIINFVEKFLGTIKFGNDQIAPILGYGDLVQGAVTIKRVYYVEGLNHNLFFVGQFCDVDLEVAFKKSTCYIRDLKGNDLLTGSRGTDLYSITL
;
A
#
# COMPACT_ATOMS: atom_id res chain seq x y z
N ILE A 1 11.07 6.55 8.89
CA ILE A 1 10.27 7.09 7.77
C ILE A 1 10.12 5.96 6.76
N VAL A 2 8.91 5.42 6.66
CA VAL A 2 8.58 4.36 5.70
C VAL A 2 7.65 4.95 4.66
N LEU A 3 8.00 4.82 3.39
CA LEU A 3 7.22 5.41 2.30
C LEU A 3 6.38 4.34 1.58
N PHE A 4 5.11 4.66 1.34
CA PHE A 4 4.23 3.90 0.45
C PHE A 4 3.80 4.78 -0.72
N ILE A 5 4.01 4.32 -1.95
CA ILE A 5 3.49 4.96 -3.16
C ILE A 5 2.02 4.59 -3.29
N VAL A 6 1.17 5.57 -3.56
CA VAL A 6 -0.26 5.35 -3.82
C VAL A 6 -0.42 5.07 -5.31
N ASP A 7 -0.75 3.83 -5.66
CA ASP A 7 -0.68 3.34 -7.04
C ASP A 7 -1.98 2.63 -7.44
N SER A 8 -2.65 3.12 -8.48
CA SER A 8 -3.84 2.49 -9.05
C SER A 8 -3.51 1.38 -10.04
N GLY A 9 -2.27 1.27 -10.50
CA GLY A 9 -1.79 0.25 -11.43
C GLY A 9 -1.24 -1.01 -10.77
N CYS A 10 -1.01 -1.00 -9.45
CA CYS A 10 -0.61 -2.20 -8.72
C CYS A 10 -1.82 -3.11 -8.40
N SER A 11 -1.58 -4.38 -8.10
CA SER A 11 -2.66 -5.36 -7.91
C SER A 11 -3.17 -5.46 -6.47
N LYS A 12 -2.30 -5.13 -5.50
CA LYS A 12 -2.52 -5.26 -4.06
C LYS A 12 -1.69 -4.24 -3.27
N HIS A 13 -2.08 -3.99 -2.00
CA HIS A 13 -1.15 -3.42 -1.04
C HIS A 13 0.05 -4.37 -0.86
N MET A 14 1.27 -3.87 -1.04
CA MET A 14 2.48 -4.69 -1.07
C MET A 14 3.65 -4.00 -0.39
N THR A 15 4.50 -4.78 0.27
CA THR A 15 5.78 -4.31 0.83
C THR A 15 6.86 -5.38 0.67
N GLY A 16 8.08 -4.93 0.41
CA GLY A 16 9.29 -5.77 0.48
C GLY A 16 9.92 -5.81 1.87
N ASN A 17 9.33 -5.12 2.86
CA ASN A 17 9.86 -5.03 4.21
C ASN A 17 8.94 -5.74 5.21
N LEU A 18 9.30 -6.98 5.53
CA LEU A 18 8.56 -7.82 6.46
C LEU A 18 8.40 -7.20 7.86
N LYS A 19 9.33 -6.33 8.29
CA LYS A 19 9.29 -5.68 9.62
C LYS A 19 8.12 -4.72 9.80
N LEU A 20 7.47 -4.31 8.70
CA LEU A 20 6.30 -3.44 8.73
C LEU A 20 5.00 -4.22 9.01
N ILE A 21 5.00 -5.52 8.72
CA ILE A 21 3.80 -6.34 8.77
C ILE A 21 3.65 -6.95 10.17
N ILE A 22 2.48 -6.78 10.76
CA ILE A 22 2.06 -7.49 11.98
C ILE A 22 1.10 -8.63 11.61
N ASN A 23 0.90 -9.58 12.54
CA ASN A 23 0.05 -10.75 12.32
C ASN A 23 0.41 -11.50 11.02
N PHE A 24 1.71 -11.59 10.71
CA PHE A 24 2.19 -12.16 9.47
C PHE A 24 1.83 -13.65 9.39
N VAL A 25 1.24 -14.02 8.25
CA VAL A 25 0.97 -15.40 7.86
C VAL A 25 1.88 -15.73 6.70
N GLU A 26 2.88 -16.56 6.95
CA GLU A 26 3.74 -17.12 5.91
C GLU A 26 2.93 -18.10 5.05
N LYS A 27 2.77 -17.74 3.78
CA LYS A 27 2.01 -18.53 2.82
C LYS A 27 2.35 -18.08 1.41
N PHE A 28 2.78 -19.01 0.57
CA PHE A 28 2.91 -18.73 -0.86
C PHE A 28 1.54 -18.44 -1.47
N LEU A 29 1.37 -17.24 -2.03
CA LEU A 29 0.10 -16.78 -2.62
C LEU A 29 0.17 -16.67 -4.15
N GLY A 30 1.31 -17.04 -4.75
CA GLY A 30 1.59 -16.88 -6.17
C GLY A 30 2.72 -15.89 -6.41
N THR A 31 2.75 -15.32 -7.61
CA THR A 31 3.81 -14.40 -8.05
C THR A 31 3.22 -13.11 -8.57
N ILE A 32 3.97 -12.01 -8.46
CA ILE A 32 3.68 -10.79 -9.19
C ILE A 32 4.66 -10.63 -10.36
N LYS A 33 4.20 -9.95 -11.41
CA LYS A 33 5.04 -9.53 -12.53
C LYS A 33 5.18 -8.01 -12.48
N PHE A 34 6.42 -7.54 -12.46
CA PHE A 34 6.75 -6.12 -12.48
C PHE A 34 6.61 -5.53 -13.88
N GLY A 35 6.57 -4.20 -13.96
CA GLY A 35 6.54 -3.49 -15.25
C GLY A 35 7.78 -3.72 -16.13
N ASN A 36 8.88 -4.22 -15.56
CA ASN A 36 10.10 -4.61 -16.28
C ASN A 36 10.15 -6.13 -16.59
N ASP A 37 9.01 -6.80 -16.57
CA ASP A 37 8.84 -8.24 -16.81
C ASP A 37 9.47 -9.19 -15.78
N GLN A 38 10.19 -8.70 -14.78
CA GLN A 38 10.69 -9.53 -13.69
C GLN A 38 9.53 -10.09 -12.86
N ILE A 39 9.74 -11.25 -12.24
CA ILE A 39 8.75 -11.96 -11.44
C ILE A 39 9.28 -12.13 -10.02
N ALA A 40 8.43 -11.88 -9.02
CA ALA A 40 8.75 -12.11 -7.61
C ALA A 40 7.65 -12.92 -6.91
N PRO A 41 8.01 -13.76 -5.93
CA PRO A 41 7.05 -14.51 -5.15
C PRO A 41 6.37 -13.63 -4.09
N ILE A 42 5.08 -13.87 -3.88
CA ILE A 42 4.35 -13.37 -2.71
C ILE A 42 4.48 -14.45 -1.62
N LEU A 43 5.25 -14.16 -0.58
CA LEU A 43 5.61 -15.14 0.46
C LEU A 43 4.68 -15.14 1.67
N GLY A 44 3.77 -14.17 1.74
CA GLY A 44 2.76 -14.13 2.79
C GLY A 44 2.02 -12.81 2.81
N TYR A 45 1.27 -12.61 3.88
CA TYR A 45 0.53 -11.38 4.11
C TYR A 45 0.35 -11.14 5.61
N GLY A 46 0.01 -9.92 5.96
CA GLY A 46 -0.47 -9.57 7.29
C GLY A 46 -1.07 -8.20 7.28
N ASP A 47 -1.08 -7.53 8.42
CA ASP A 47 -1.67 -6.22 8.57
C ASP A 47 -0.60 -5.16 8.79
N LEU A 48 -0.91 -3.92 8.42
CA LEU A 48 -0.09 -2.74 8.67
C LEU A 48 -0.90 -1.77 9.52
N VAL A 49 -0.33 -1.27 10.61
CA VAL A 49 -1.02 -0.36 11.53
C VAL A 49 -0.31 0.98 11.55
N GLN A 50 -1.08 2.04 11.36
CA GLN A 50 -0.64 3.42 11.56
C GLN A 50 -1.66 4.14 12.45
N GLY A 51 -1.27 4.41 13.70
CA GLY A 51 -2.17 5.00 14.68
C GLY A 51 -3.44 4.16 14.84
N ALA A 52 -4.61 4.74 14.55
CA ALA A 52 -5.89 4.06 14.60
C ALA A 52 -6.28 3.32 13.29
N VAL A 53 -5.51 3.49 12.22
CA VAL A 53 -5.80 2.90 10.91
C VAL A 53 -5.10 1.55 10.79
N THR A 54 -5.85 0.53 10.41
CA THR A 54 -5.30 -0.81 10.07
C THR A 54 -5.57 -1.09 8.60
N ILE A 55 -4.49 -1.30 7.84
CA ILE A 55 -4.56 -1.73 6.44
C ILE A 55 -4.38 -3.25 6.44
N LYS A 56 -5.45 -3.94 6.11
CA LYS A 56 -5.48 -5.41 6.17
C LYS A 56 -4.88 -6.04 4.94
N ARG A 57 -4.33 -7.25 5.11
CA ARG A 57 -3.84 -8.11 4.03
C ARG A 57 -2.84 -7.41 3.09
N VAL A 58 -1.86 -6.72 3.67
CA VAL A 58 -0.68 -6.23 2.96
C VAL A 58 0.19 -7.43 2.61
N TYR A 59 0.52 -7.57 1.33
CA TYR A 59 1.29 -8.70 0.82
C TYR A 59 2.78 -8.46 1.01
N TYR A 60 3.48 -9.48 1.50
CA TYR A 60 4.93 -9.49 1.51
C TYR A 60 5.45 -10.06 0.20
N VAL A 61 6.22 -9.25 -0.52
CA VAL A 61 6.83 -9.62 -1.80
C VAL A 61 8.34 -9.48 -1.69
N GLU A 62 9.04 -10.60 -1.81
CA GLU A 62 10.49 -10.61 -1.74
C GLU A 62 11.10 -9.80 -2.90
N GLY A 63 12.08 -8.94 -2.61
CA GLY A 63 12.75 -8.12 -3.61
C GLY A 63 11.95 -6.92 -4.13
N LEU A 64 10.78 -6.61 -3.53
CA LEU A 64 10.03 -5.41 -3.89
C LEU A 64 10.76 -4.13 -3.40
N ASN A 65 11.19 -3.29 -4.35
CA ASN A 65 11.98 -2.09 -4.06
C ASN A 65 11.18 -0.94 -3.40
N HIS A 66 9.88 -0.85 -3.67
CA HIS A 66 9.02 0.22 -3.17
C HIS A 66 7.75 -0.36 -2.58
N ASN A 67 7.31 0.16 -1.43
CA ASN A 67 6.04 -0.24 -0.86
C ASN A 67 4.91 0.45 -1.62
N LEU A 68 3.83 -0.29 -1.87
CA LEU A 68 2.73 0.16 -2.70
C LEU A 68 1.42 0.04 -1.93
N PHE A 69 0.61 1.08 -1.99
CA PHE A 69 -0.81 0.98 -1.66
C PHE A 69 -1.61 0.92 -2.95
N PHE A 70 -2.32 -0.20 -3.14
CA PHE A 70 -3.30 -0.29 -4.20
C PHE A 70 -4.53 0.56 -3.90
N VAL A 71 -4.82 1.51 -4.79
CA VAL A 71 -5.99 2.39 -4.69
C VAL A 71 -7.29 1.59 -4.64
N GLY A 72 -7.43 0.55 -5.46
CA GLY A 72 -8.67 -0.22 -5.54
C GLY A 72 -9.06 -0.86 -4.21
N GLN A 73 -8.11 -1.37 -3.43
CA GLN A 73 -8.41 -1.97 -2.12
C GLN A 73 -8.89 -0.97 -1.07
N PHE A 74 -8.55 0.32 -1.19
CA PHE A 74 -9.18 1.35 -0.36
C PHE A 74 -10.61 1.60 -0.82
N CYS A 75 -10.85 1.68 -2.13
CA CYS A 75 -12.19 1.88 -2.67
C CYS A 75 -13.14 0.69 -2.39
N ASP A 76 -12.63 -0.54 -2.37
CA ASP A 76 -13.39 -1.76 -2.06
C ASP A 76 -13.98 -1.74 -0.62
N VAL A 77 -13.44 -0.90 0.27
CA VAL A 77 -13.92 -0.72 1.65
C VAL A 77 -14.52 0.67 1.86
N ASP A 78 -15.07 1.27 0.80
CA ASP A 78 -15.76 2.55 0.78
C ASP A 78 -14.90 3.75 1.23
N LEU A 79 -13.58 3.65 1.16
CA LEU A 79 -12.69 4.77 1.38
C LEU A 79 -12.44 5.54 0.08
N GLU A 80 -12.41 6.86 0.21
CA GLU A 80 -12.09 7.74 -0.90
C GLU A 80 -10.58 7.97 -0.99
N VAL A 81 -10.02 7.86 -2.20
CA VAL A 81 -8.65 8.25 -2.49
C VAL A 81 -8.65 9.54 -3.31
N ALA A 82 -8.26 10.65 -2.69
CA ALA A 82 -8.24 11.96 -3.32
C ALA A 82 -6.82 12.37 -3.68
N PHE A 83 -6.61 12.82 -4.93
CA PHE A 83 -5.35 13.41 -5.38
C PHE A 83 -5.54 14.92 -5.63
N LYS A 84 -4.67 15.74 -5.05
CA LYS A 84 -4.59 17.19 -5.26
C LYS A 84 -3.17 17.56 -5.69
N LYS A 85 -2.97 18.79 -6.20
CA LYS A 85 -1.69 19.26 -6.77
C LYS A 85 -0.42 18.82 -6.01
N SER A 86 -0.43 18.90 -4.68
CA SER A 86 0.71 18.61 -3.80
C SER A 86 0.43 17.55 -2.73
N THR A 87 -0.78 17.01 -2.65
CA THR A 87 -1.22 16.16 -1.53
C THR A 87 -2.14 15.05 -2.02
N CYS A 88 -2.19 13.94 -1.29
CA CYS A 88 -3.24 12.94 -1.43
C CYS A 88 -3.82 12.56 -0.08
N TYR A 89 -5.03 12.02 -0.09
CA TYR A 89 -5.77 11.68 1.13
C TYR A 89 -6.45 10.33 0.94
N ILE A 90 -6.46 9.52 1.99
CA ILE A 90 -7.37 8.39 2.15
C ILE A 90 -8.43 8.83 3.16
N ARG A 91 -9.69 8.90 2.76
CA ARG A 91 -10.76 9.49 3.55
C ARG A 91 -11.88 8.50 3.82
N ASP A 92 -12.49 8.62 4.99
CA ASP A 92 -13.74 7.91 5.27
C ASP A 92 -14.93 8.56 4.55
N LEU A 93 -16.09 7.90 4.58
CA LEU A 93 -17.34 8.39 4.00
C LEU A 93 -17.86 9.70 4.63
N LYS A 94 -17.34 10.10 5.79
CA LYS A 94 -17.68 11.36 6.46
C LYS A 94 -16.74 12.50 6.03
N GLY A 95 -15.73 12.19 5.21
CA GLY A 95 -14.72 13.13 4.74
C GLY A 95 -13.56 13.35 5.70
N ASN A 96 -13.41 12.52 6.74
CA ASN A 96 -12.26 12.60 7.64
C ASN A 96 -11.02 12.00 6.97
N ASP A 97 -9.90 12.70 7.05
CA ASP A 97 -8.62 12.21 6.55
C ASP A 97 -8.06 11.14 7.50
N LEU A 98 -8.01 9.89 7.03
CA LEU A 98 -7.44 8.76 7.77
C LEU A 98 -5.92 8.68 7.58
N LEU A 99 -5.48 8.92 6.33
CA LEU A 99 -4.07 8.99 5.97
C LEU A 99 -3.87 10.17 5.02
N THR A 100 -2.79 10.91 5.24
CA THR A 100 -2.40 12.04 4.40
C THR A 100 -1.05 11.75 3.77
N GLY A 101 -0.97 11.99 2.46
CA GLY A 101 0.25 11.88 1.70
C GLY A 101 0.60 13.18 1.01
N SER A 102 1.83 13.25 0.51
CA SER A 102 2.34 14.36 -0.27
C SER A 102 2.73 13.87 -1.67
N ARG A 103 2.74 14.82 -2.61
CA ARG A 103 3.34 14.59 -3.92
C ARG A 103 4.80 15.06 -3.89
N GLY A 104 5.72 14.13 -4.06
CA GLY A 104 7.14 14.42 -4.31
C GLY A 104 7.45 14.12 -5.77
N THR A 105 8.09 15.06 -6.47
CA THR A 105 8.26 15.00 -7.93
C THR A 105 6.95 14.68 -8.64
N ASP A 106 6.79 13.46 -9.14
CA ASP A 106 5.63 12.98 -9.88
C ASP A 106 4.88 11.84 -9.17
N LEU A 107 5.30 11.48 -7.95
CA LEU A 107 4.69 10.39 -7.18
C LEU A 107 3.94 10.90 -5.95
N TYR A 108 2.78 10.33 -5.73
CA TYR A 108 2.03 10.50 -4.48
C TYR A 108 2.41 9.41 -3.51
N SER A 109 2.69 9.81 -2.27
CA SER A 109 3.18 8.87 -1.27
C SER A 109 2.70 9.24 0.13
N ILE A 110 2.44 8.20 0.92
CA ILE A 110 2.07 8.30 2.32
C ILE A 110 3.29 7.87 3.14
N THR A 111 3.66 8.68 4.11
CA THR A 111 4.72 8.36 5.07
C THR A 111 4.09 7.77 6.32
N LEU A 112 4.59 6.61 6.74
CA LEU A 112 4.23 5.95 7.99
C LEU A 112 5.40 5.98 8.98
#